data_AF-A0A154P8B3-F1
#
_entry.id   AF-A0A154P8B3-F1
#
_cell.length_a   1.000
_cell.length_b   1.000
_cell.length_c   1.000
_cell.angle_alpha   90.00
_cell.angle_beta   90.00
_cell.angle_gamma   90.00
#
_symmetry.space_group_name_H-M   'P 1'
#
loop_
_entity.id
_entity.type
_entity.pdbx_description
1 polymer ?
#
loop_
_entity_poly.entity_id
_entity_poly.type
_entity_poly.pdbx_seq_one_letter_code
_entity_poly.pdbx_strand_id
1 'polypeptide(L)'
;MNDDCTARQRRRSSRTRESYDEIAELEAELRRAYTAKELRAQFVERETERYIEKVRNQHAAKLMRLEERAAMEEDLRQRSEIRQNTEDYRRQLTGQMTRKQEERGVMMEEARREREILTEVDRMREQCEKFRAFKAKNELADSIRRERLIVQEMKIIRCQEEMEAETRKFIEDKEYLQEIERRTIEAKEFRKEQARNRERAIREIAKILMDVNSRKEEREMVIVELMAEDVKRELLIKEQESMTRRKKLRDQLAADLEEQIVFTEQCKVRFVEQDRAFAEEIMRMIAEDERTARLTAEARRRVQLQYREDLVRLIETRKRIREDEVARMEEIAEKRNERERINLERVREERKRLLEKHASNVIDFLDKSILTEEEEDIVARTLE
;
A
#
# COMPACT_ATOMS: atom_id res chain seq x y z
N MET A 1 109.53 88.14 175.63
CA MET A 1 108.76 89.40 175.61
C MET A 1 107.57 89.16 176.52
N ASN A 2 107.49 89.61 177.76
CA ASN A 2 108.14 90.69 178.50
C ASN A 2 108.12 90.26 179.99
N ASP A 3 109.07 90.53 180.87
CA ASP A 3 110.26 91.34 180.81
C ASP A 3 111.28 90.89 181.86
N ASP A 4 112.48 91.41 181.63
CA ASP A 4 113.62 91.63 182.50
C ASP A 4 113.38 91.99 183.97
N CYS A 5 114.51 91.92 184.69
CA CYS A 5 114.92 92.78 185.80
C CYS A 5 114.21 92.52 187.15
N THR A 6 114.91 92.06 188.17
CA THR A 6 116.04 92.81 188.73
C THR A 6 116.95 91.90 189.54
N ALA A 7 118.25 92.06 189.32
CA ALA A 7 119.25 91.70 190.31
C ALA A 7 120.00 92.98 190.68
N ARG A 8 120.19 93.21 191.98
CA ARG A 8 121.46 93.72 192.51
C ARG A 8 121.58 93.43 194.00
N GLN A 9 122.70 92.77 194.31
CA GLN A 9 123.67 93.19 195.33
C GLN A 9 123.41 92.78 196.79
N ARG A 10 124.18 91.80 197.25
CA ARG A 10 125.05 91.95 198.44
C ARG A 10 126.26 91.02 198.32
N ARG A 11 127.46 91.62 198.36
CA ARG A 11 128.72 90.97 198.69
C ARG A 11 129.06 91.35 200.14
N ARG A 12 129.38 90.36 200.97
CA ARG A 12 130.60 90.25 201.80
C ARG A 12 130.36 89.21 202.91
N SER A 13 130.98 88.05 202.79
CA SER A 13 131.66 87.44 203.93
C SER A 13 132.74 86.51 203.39
N SER A 14 133.97 86.79 203.77
CA SER A 14 135.13 85.96 203.51
C SER A 14 135.59 85.39 204.84
N ARG A 15 135.30 84.10 205.06
CA ARG A 15 136.25 83.03 205.37
C ARG A 15 135.56 81.93 206.18
N THR A 16 135.06 80.92 205.47
CA THR A 16 134.99 79.55 205.96
C THR A 16 134.86 78.62 204.75
N ARG A 17 135.79 77.67 204.65
CA ARG A 17 135.83 76.62 203.63
C ARG A 17 134.88 75.51 204.08
N GLU A 18 133.62 75.53 203.64
CA GLU A 18 132.66 74.41 203.77
C GLU A 18 131.37 74.58 202.94
N SER A 19 131.13 75.74 202.29
CA SER A 19 129.81 76.08 201.70
C SER A 19 129.68 75.98 200.17
N TYR A 20 130.42 75.10 199.48
CA TYR A 20 130.34 74.99 198.00
C TYR A 20 129.77 73.66 197.45
N ASP A 21 129.58 72.62 198.25
CA ASP A 21 129.07 71.32 197.76
C ASP A 21 127.53 71.20 197.85
N GLU A 22 126.88 71.80 198.85
CA GLU A 22 125.42 71.69 199.02
C GLU A 22 124.60 72.45 197.96
N ILE A 23 125.18 73.50 197.34
CA ILE A 23 124.47 74.31 196.33
C ILE A 23 124.39 73.58 194.98
N ALA A 24 125.39 72.75 194.66
CA ALA A 24 125.41 71.98 193.41
C ALA A 24 124.38 70.83 193.42
N GLU A 25 124.12 70.22 194.58
CA GLU A 25 123.12 69.17 194.72
C GLU A 25 121.69 69.69 194.52
N LEU A 26 121.41 70.89 195.03
CA LEU A 26 120.09 71.52 194.92
C LEU A 26 119.72 71.92 193.48
N GLU A 27 120.70 72.37 192.68
CA GLU A 27 120.49 72.64 191.25
C GLU A 27 120.21 71.36 190.44
N ALA A 28 120.88 70.25 190.77
CA ALA A 28 120.67 68.97 190.10
C ALA A 28 119.27 68.40 190.37
N GLU A 29 118.75 68.62 191.57
CA GLU A 29 117.42 68.12 191.98
C GLU A 29 116.28 68.92 191.33
N LEU A 30 116.44 70.24 191.20
CA LEU A 30 115.47 71.10 190.50
C LEU A 30 115.36 70.73 189.01
N ARG A 31 116.47 70.41 188.31
CA ARG A 31 116.41 69.97 186.91
C ARG A 31 115.66 68.64 186.73
N ARG A 32 115.74 67.72 187.69
CA ARG A 32 114.95 66.48 187.68
C ARG A 32 113.47 66.74 187.88
N ALA A 33 113.12 67.68 188.76
CA ALA A 33 111.72 68.05 188.98
C ALA A 33 111.08 68.67 187.73
N TYR A 34 111.80 69.52 186.99
CA TYR A 34 111.29 70.12 185.75
C TYR A 34 111.10 69.10 184.62
N THR A 35 112.05 68.17 184.43
CA THR A 35 111.91 67.10 183.43
C THR A 35 110.76 66.14 183.75
N ALA A 36 110.53 65.84 185.03
CA ALA A 36 109.37 65.05 185.45
C ALA A 36 108.03 65.74 185.16
N LYS A 37 107.97 67.08 185.25
CA LYS A 37 106.75 67.85 184.93
C LYS A 37 106.42 67.82 183.44
N GLU A 38 107.42 67.95 182.56
CA GLU A 38 107.21 67.89 181.10
C GLU A 38 106.76 66.49 180.64
N LEU A 39 107.38 65.43 181.18
CA LEU A 39 106.97 64.05 180.88
C LEU A 39 105.51 63.79 181.27
N ARG A 40 105.05 64.35 182.40
CA ARG A 40 103.67 64.20 182.84
C ARG A 40 102.67 64.94 181.93
N ALA A 41 103.05 66.09 181.38
CA ALA A 41 102.23 66.81 180.40
C ALA A 41 102.08 66.02 179.09
N GLN A 42 103.19 65.44 178.58
CA GLN A 42 103.16 64.62 177.35
C GLN A 42 102.31 63.35 177.48
N PHE A 43 102.30 62.73 178.67
CA PHE A 43 101.43 61.58 178.91
C PHE A 43 99.95 61.95 178.81
N VAL A 44 99.55 63.10 179.35
CA VAL A 44 98.16 63.58 179.29
C VAL A 44 97.75 63.92 177.85
N GLU A 45 98.62 64.57 177.06
CA GLU A 45 98.33 64.86 175.64
C GLU A 45 98.15 63.58 174.81
N ARG A 46 99.01 62.56 175.01
CA ARG A 46 98.85 61.28 174.31
C ARG A 46 97.58 60.55 174.70
N GLU A 47 97.12 60.66 175.94
CA GLU A 47 95.86 60.06 176.37
C GLU A 47 94.64 60.79 175.79
N THR A 48 94.68 62.13 175.67
CA THR A 48 93.59 62.89 175.05
C THR A 48 93.50 62.64 173.54
N GLU A 49 94.62 62.55 172.84
CA GLU A 49 94.65 62.18 171.41
C GLU A 49 94.03 60.79 171.16
N ARG A 50 94.42 59.78 171.97
CA ARG A 50 93.83 58.42 171.89
C ARG A 50 92.33 58.42 172.15
N TYR A 51 91.84 59.29 173.03
CA TYR A 51 90.41 59.42 173.29
C TYR A 51 89.66 60.04 172.10
N ILE A 52 90.20 61.11 171.50
CA ILE A 52 89.62 61.76 170.32
C ILE A 52 89.56 60.79 169.13
N GLU A 53 90.61 60.00 168.91
CA GLU A 53 90.67 59.03 167.81
C GLU A 53 89.63 57.91 167.99
N LYS A 54 89.42 57.41 169.22
CA LYS A 54 88.34 56.47 169.53
C LYS A 54 86.95 57.04 169.23
N VAL A 55 86.69 58.30 169.58
CA VAL A 55 85.40 58.95 169.32
C VAL A 55 85.17 59.12 167.81
N ARG A 56 86.18 59.51 167.04
CA ARG A 56 86.10 59.60 165.57
C ARG A 56 85.81 58.24 164.93
N ASN A 57 86.49 57.18 165.36
CA ASN A 57 86.27 55.83 164.85
C ASN A 57 84.86 55.30 165.17
N GLN A 58 84.33 55.61 166.36
CA GLN A 58 82.94 55.26 166.70
C GLN A 58 81.92 56.02 165.84
N HIS A 59 82.17 57.30 165.52
CA HIS A 59 81.31 58.05 164.62
C HIS A 59 81.36 57.52 163.17
N ALA A 60 82.55 57.21 162.66
CA ALA A 60 82.72 56.63 161.33
C ALA A 60 82.01 55.26 161.20
N ALA A 61 82.12 54.40 162.22
CA ALA A 61 81.44 53.12 162.25
C ALA A 61 79.91 53.25 162.32
N LYS A 62 79.38 54.29 162.98
CA LYS A 62 77.93 54.56 162.99
C LYS A 62 77.43 55.05 161.64
N LEU A 63 78.19 55.91 160.94
CA LEU A 63 77.84 56.40 159.60
C LEU A 63 77.78 55.27 158.57
N MET A 64 78.82 54.42 158.51
CA MET A 64 78.84 53.25 157.60
C MET A 64 77.64 52.32 157.83
N ARG A 65 77.25 52.06 159.08
CA ARG A 65 76.06 51.24 159.39
C ARG A 65 74.74 51.86 158.92
N LEU A 66 74.65 53.19 158.87
CA LEU A 66 73.46 53.87 158.36
C LEU A 66 73.41 53.83 156.83
N GLU A 67 74.56 54.00 156.16
CA GLU A 67 74.69 53.88 154.71
C GLU A 67 74.38 52.45 154.22
N GLU A 68 74.91 51.43 154.90
CA GLU A 68 74.57 50.02 154.60
C GLU A 68 73.07 49.74 154.74
N ARG A 69 72.41 50.31 155.76
CA ARG A 69 70.96 50.17 155.93
C ARG A 69 70.19 50.86 154.80
N ALA A 70 70.58 52.08 154.42
CA ALA A 70 69.95 52.81 153.32
C ALA A 70 70.10 52.06 151.99
N ALA A 71 71.30 51.54 151.68
CA ALA A 71 71.55 50.75 150.47
C ALA A 71 70.70 49.47 150.42
N MET A 72 70.56 48.76 151.55
CA MET A 72 69.71 47.57 151.63
C MET A 72 68.22 47.89 151.46
N GLU A 73 67.75 49.03 151.96
CA GLU A 73 66.37 49.49 151.75
C GLU A 73 66.11 49.87 150.28
N GLU A 74 67.05 50.54 149.62
CA GLU A 74 66.96 50.87 148.19
C GLU A 74 66.97 49.62 147.31
N ASP A 75 67.85 48.66 147.58
CA ASP A 75 67.90 47.36 146.88
C ASP A 75 66.58 46.59 147.00
N LEU A 76 65.96 46.61 148.19
CA LEU A 76 64.66 45.99 148.42
C LEU A 76 63.55 46.69 147.63
N ARG A 77 63.57 48.03 147.56
CA ARG A 77 62.62 48.80 146.74
C ARG A 77 62.77 48.48 145.26
N GLN A 78 63.98 48.52 144.71
CA GLN A 78 64.23 48.20 143.30
C GLN A 78 63.80 46.77 142.95
N ARG A 79 64.11 45.79 143.80
CA ARG A 79 63.66 44.40 143.61
C ARG A 79 62.13 44.28 143.63
N SER A 80 61.46 45.06 144.48
CA SER A 80 59.99 45.08 144.54
C SER A 80 59.38 45.69 143.28
N GLU A 81 59.93 46.79 142.77
CA GLU A 81 59.48 47.45 141.54
C GLU A 81 59.71 46.57 140.32
N ILE A 82 60.87 45.93 140.21
CA ILE A 82 61.14 44.97 139.12
C ILE A 82 60.14 43.82 139.18
N ARG A 83 59.86 43.25 140.36
CA ARG A 83 58.86 42.17 140.50
C ARG A 83 57.47 42.64 140.07
N GLN A 84 57.02 43.81 140.52
CA GLN A 84 55.73 44.39 140.12
C GLN A 84 55.66 44.61 138.61
N ASN A 85 56.67 45.23 138.01
CA ASN A 85 56.74 45.45 136.55
C ASN A 85 56.73 44.12 135.77
N THR A 86 57.43 43.10 136.28
CA THR A 86 57.46 41.77 135.64
C THR A 86 56.09 41.08 135.76
N GLU A 87 55.42 41.20 136.91
CA GLU A 87 54.06 40.68 137.12
C GLU A 87 53.04 41.40 136.25
N ASP A 88 53.10 42.72 136.14
CA ASP A 88 52.21 43.51 135.28
C ASP A 88 52.44 43.21 133.80
N TYR A 89 53.70 43.05 133.39
CA TYR A 89 54.02 42.62 132.03
C TYR A 89 53.50 41.20 131.75
N ARG A 90 53.65 40.26 132.70
CA ARG A 90 53.05 38.92 132.59
C ARG A 90 51.53 38.99 132.47
N ARG A 91 50.85 39.81 133.29
CA ARG A 91 49.40 40.02 133.23
C ARG A 91 48.97 40.55 131.86
N GLN A 92 49.69 41.54 131.32
CA GLN A 92 49.42 42.09 129.99
C GLN A 92 49.59 41.03 128.89
N LEU A 93 50.67 40.25 128.93
CA LEU A 93 50.89 39.15 127.98
C LEU A 93 49.78 38.09 128.07
N THR A 94 49.40 37.68 129.28
CA THR A 94 48.28 36.74 129.46
C THR A 94 46.98 37.31 128.91
N GLY A 95 46.70 38.60 129.13
CA GLY A 95 45.53 39.28 128.58
C GLY A 95 45.54 39.38 127.05
N GLN A 96 46.71 39.55 126.43
CA GLN A 96 46.83 39.52 124.97
C GLN A 96 46.60 38.10 124.42
N MET A 97 47.11 37.07 125.10
CA MET A 97 46.90 35.68 124.72
C MET A 97 45.43 35.27 124.81
N THR A 98 44.72 35.66 125.87
CA THR A 98 43.29 35.37 126.01
C THR A 98 42.48 36.08 124.93
N ARG A 99 42.73 37.38 124.66
CA ARG A 99 42.07 38.10 123.56
C ARG A 99 42.32 37.45 122.21
N LYS A 100 43.56 37.03 121.92
CA LYS A 100 43.89 36.31 120.67
C LYS A 100 43.19 34.95 120.58
N GLN A 101 42.98 34.27 121.70
CA GLN A 101 42.24 33.01 121.74
C GLN A 101 40.74 33.22 121.53
N GLU A 102 40.15 34.27 122.13
CA GLU A 102 38.76 34.68 121.92
C GLU A 102 38.52 35.07 120.45
N GLU A 103 39.39 35.90 119.86
CA GLU A 103 39.36 36.24 118.43
C GLU A 103 39.38 34.99 117.54
N ARG A 104 40.27 34.03 117.85
CA ARG A 104 40.31 32.74 117.12
C ARG A 104 39.02 31.94 117.29
N GLY A 105 38.43 31.96 118.48
CA GLY A 105 37.13 31.32 118.75
C GLY A 105 36.03 31.89 117.87
N VAL A 106 35.91 33.22 117.83
CA VAL A 106 34.93 33.92 116.98
C VAL A 106 35.14 33.60 115.50
N MET A 107 36.38 33.68 114.99
CA MET A 107 36.68 33.35 113.60
C MET A 107 36.35 31.90 113.23
N MET A 108 36.56 30.94 114.15
CA MET A 108 36.19 29.54 113.91
C MET A 108 34.68 29.34 113.89
N GLU A 109 33.93 30.04 114.76
CA GLU A 109 32.47 30.00 114.75
C GLU A 109 31.90 30.62 113.47
N GLU A 110 32.42 31.77 113.06
CA GLU A 110 32.05 32.43 111.79
C GLU A 110 32.33 31.50 110.60
N ALA A 111 33.53 30.91 110.52
CA ALA A 111 33.86 29.93 109.48
C ALA A 111 32.97 28.67 109.53
N ARG A 112 32.42 28.30 110.69
CA ARG A 112 31.43 27.21 110.77
C ARG A 112 30.08 27.65 110.20
N ARG A 113 29.60 28.84 110.59
CA ARG A 113 28.34 29.42 110.08
C ARG A 113 28.41 29.65 108.57
N GLU A 114 29.51 30.17 108.05
CA GLU A 114 29.74 30.34 106.62
C GLU A 114 29.67 29.00 105.88
N ARG A 115 30.29 27.94 106.41
CA ARG A 115 30.20 26.60 105.82
C ARG A 115 28.78 26.06 105.82
N GLU A 116 28.04 26.21 106.92
CA GLU A 116 26.63 25.81 107.00
C GLU A 116 25.80 26.51 105.91
N ILE A 117 25.96 27.84 105.77
CA ILE A 117 25.30 28.63 104.72
C ILE A 117 25.69 28.14 103.32
N LEU A 118 26.98 27.90 103.05
CA LEU A 118 27.43 27.40 101.76
C LEU A 118 26.80 26.03 101.44
N THR A 119 26.75 25.11 102.41
CA THR A 119 26.08 23.82 102.20
C THR A 119 24.59 23.95 101.94
N GLU A 120 23.92 24.93 102.55
CA GLU A 120 22.50 25.21 102.30
C GLU A 120 22.28 25.81 100.91
N VAL A 121 23.14 26.75 100.50
CA VAL A 121 23.12 27.33 99.15
C VAL A 121 23.35 26.25 98.09
N ASP A 122 24.29 25.34 98.29
CA ASP A 122 24.55 24.24 97.36
C ASP A 122 23.34 23.29 97.27
N ARG A 123 22.73 22.94 98.41
CA ARG A 123 21.48 22.15 98.42
C ARG A 123 20.35 22.84 97.67
N MET A 124 20.18 24.15 97.87
CA MET A 124 19.15 24.93 97.17
C MET A 124 19.42 24.99 95.67
N ARG A 125 20.68 25.18 95.25
CA ARG A 125 21.07 25.14 93.83
C ARG A 125 20.76 23.79 93.20
N GLU A 126 21.15 22.70 93.83
CA GLU A 126 20.84 21.36 93.33
C GLU A 126 19.32 21.12 93.20
N GLN A 127 18.53 21.55 94.19
CA GLN A 127 17.08 21.43 94.15
C GLN A 127 16.48 22.27 93.02
N CYS A 128 16.93 23.51 92.85
CA CYS A 128 16.51 24.38 91.75
C CYS A 128 16.88 23.79 90.38
N GLU A 129 18.08 23.23 90.22
CA GLU A 129 18.50 22.58 88.99
C GLU A 129 17.67 21.33 88.69
N LYS A 130 17.44 20.47 89.70
CA LYS A 130 16.56 19.30 89.58
C LYS A 130 15.15 19.71 89.17
N PHE A 131 14.60 20.76 89.79
CA PHE A 131 13.27 21.27 89.47
C PHE A 131 13.20 21.84 88.04
N ARG A 132 14.20 22.63 87.62
CA ARG A 132 14.29 23.17 86.25
C ARG A 132 14.41 22.05 85.22
N ALA A 133 15.26 21.06 85.47
CA ALA A 133 15.43 19.90 84.60
C ALA A 133 14.13 19.08 84.50
N PHE A 134 13.43 18.88 85.62
CA PHE A 134 12.14 18.20 85.63
C PHE A 134 11.07 18.99 84.85
N LYS A 135 10.99 20.31 85.05
CA LYS A 135 10.07 21.18 84.31
C LYS A 135 10.35 21.14 82.80
N ALA A 136 11.60 21.26 82.39
CA ALA A 136 11.99 21.17 80.98
C ALA A 136 11.65 19.79 80.36
N LYS A 137 11.85 18.69 81.10
CA LYS A 137 11.46 17.35 80.66
C LYS A 137 9.96 17.22 80.47
N ASN A 138 9.15 17.78 81.39
CA ASN A 138 7.70 17.75 81.26
C ASN A 138 7.21 18.61 80.09
N GLU A 139 7.76 19.81 79.91
CA GLU A 139 7.43 20.68 78.77
C GLU A 139 7.74 20.00 77.42
N LEU A 140 8.87 19.31 77.32
CA LEU A 140 9.24 18.53 76.14
C LEU A 140 8.30 17.32 75.94
N ALA A 141 7.93 16.61 77.01
CA ALA A 141 6.99 15.50 76.92
C ALA A 141 5.60 15.97 76.44
N ASP A 142 5.14 17.12 76.93
CA ASP A 142 3.87 17.73 76.53
C ASP A 142 3.92 18.23 75.07
N SER A 143 5.04 18.81 74.62
CA SER A 143 5.20 19.23 73.23
C SER A 143 5.15 18.03 72.28
N ILE A 144 5.89 16.96 72.59
CA ILE A 144 5.88 15.70 71.82
C ILE A 144 4.48 15.09 71.78
N ARG A 145 3.74 15.14 72.90
CA ARG A 145 2.36 14.63 72.97
C ARG A 145 1.43 15.42 72.04
N ARG A 146 1.55 16.76 72.02
CA ARG A 146 0.75 17.62 71.12
C ARG A 146 1.11 17.38 69.66
N GLU A 147 2.40 17.33 69.33
CA GLU A 147 2.87 17.04 67.97
C GLU A 147 2.35 15.68 67.47
N ARG A 148 2.39 14.66 68.33
CA ARG A 148 1.84 13.33 67.99
C ARG A 148 0.34 13.40 67.67
N LEU A 149 -0.43 14.16 68.44
CA LEU A 149 -1.87 14.34 68.19
C LEU A 149 -2.10 15.04 66.85
N ILE A 150 -1.38 16.13 66.58
CA ILE A 150 -1.46 16.86 65.30
C ILE A 150 -1.13 15.93 64.13
N VAL A 151 -0.06 15.14 64.23
CA VAL A 151 0.31 14.19 63.17
C VAL A 151 -0.76 13.11 62.96
N GLN A 152 -1.39 12.62 64.04
CA GLN A 152 -2.49 11.67 63.94
C GLN A 152 -3.72 12.29 63.27
N GLU A 153 -4.11 13.51 63.65
CA GLU A 153 -5.21 14.25 63.03
C GLU A 153 -4.94 14.52 61.55
N MET A 154 -3.74 15.00 61.21
CA MET A 154 -3.32 15.21 59.81
C MET A 154 -3.37 13.92 58.99
N LYS A 155 -2.99 12.78 59.58
CA LYS A 155 -3.09 11.48 58.91
C LYS A 155 -4.55 11.11 58.63
N ILE A 156 -5.44 11.33 59.60
CA ILE A 156 -6.88 11.06 59.43
C ILE A 156 -7.45 11.94 58.32
N ILE A 157 -7.13 13.24 58.32
CA ILE A 157 -7.58 14.19 57.29
C ILE A 157 -7.09 13.75 55.91
N ARG A 158 -5.81 13.40 55.76
CA ARG A 158 -5.27 12.91 54.48
C ARG A 158 -5.96 11.64 54.00
N CYS A 159 -6.18 10.68 54.89
CA CYS A 159 -6.90 9.46 54.52
C CYS A 159 -8.35 9.76 54.09
N GLN A 160 -9.02 10.72 54.72
CA GLN A 160 -10.36 11.15 54.30
C GLN A 160 -10.32 11.84 52.93
N GLU A 161 -9.37 12.74 52.70
CA GLU A 161 -9.18 13.40 51.40
C GLU A 161 -8.87 12.41 50.27
N GLU A 162 -8.04 11.39 50.54
CA GLU A 162 -7.74 10.31 49.60
C GLU A 162 -9.01 9.51 49.24
N MET A 163 -9.79 9.11 50.24
CA MET A 163 -11.07 8.41 50.03
C MET A 163 -12.08 9.27 49.28
N GLU A 164 -12.16 10.57 49.57
CA GLU A 164 -13.01 11.51 48.82
C GLU A 164 -12.53 11.67 47.37
N ALA A 165 -11.23 11.74 47.13
CA ALA A 165 -10.68 11.82 45.79
C ALA A 165 -10.95 10.54 44.98
N GLU A 166 -10.82 9.37 45.60
CA GLU A 166 -11.15 8.09 44.99
C GLU A 166 -12.64 7.96 44.67
N THR A 167 -13.51 8.37 45.59
CA THR A 167 -14.96 8.35 45.33
C THR A 167 -15.38 9.32 44.24
N ARG A 168 -14.77 10.52 44.16
CA ARG A 168 -14.97 11.47 43.05
C ARG A 168 -14.54 10.86 41.72
N LYS A 169 -13.33 10.28 41.66
CA LYS A 169 -12.85 9.57 40.46
C LYS A 169 -13.77 8.44 40.04
N PHE A 170 -14.26 7.65 40.99
CA PHE A 170 -15.19 6.57 40.70
C PHE A 170 -16.51 7.08 40.08
N ILE A 171 -17.02 8.22 40.54
CA ILE A 171 -18.21 8.86 39.97
C ILE A 171 -17.91 9.36 38.55
N GLU A 172 -16.79 10.07 38.36
CA GLU A 172 -16.35 10.58 37.05
C GLU A 172 -16.17 9.43 36.03
N ASP A 173 -15.52 8.34 36.44
CA ASP A 173 -15.34 7.14 35.61
C ASP A 173 -16.68 6.51 35.24
N LYS A 174 -17.62 6.45 36.18
CA LYS A 174 -18.97 5.93 35.93
C LYS A 174 -19.73 6.80 34.92
N GLU A 175 -19.67 8.12 35.06
CA GLU A 175 -20.29 9.05 34.11
C GLU A 175 -19.65 8.94 32.72
N TYR A 176 -18.33 8.83 32.66
CA TYR A 176 -17.59 8.62 31.41
C TYR A 176 -18.00 7.32 30.71
N LEU A 177 -18.13 6.21 31.45
CA LEU A 177 -18.59 4.94 30.90
C LEU A 177 -20.03 5.02 30.38
N GLN A 178 -20.93 5.71 31.10
CA GLN A 178 -22.31 5.94 30.65
C GLN A 178 -22.36 6.77 29.36
N GLU A 179 -21.52 7.80 29.25
CA GLU A 179 -21.40 8.62 28.03
C GLU A 179 -20.89 7.78 26.84
N ILE A 180 -19.88 6.92 27.05
CA ILE A 180 -19.43 5.97 26.03
C ILE A 180 -20.57 5.05 25.61
N GLU A 181 -21.26 4.45 26.58
CA GLU A 181 -22.36 3.54 26.29
C GLU A 181 -23.44 4.23 25.45
N ARG A 182 -23.83 5.46 25.82
CA ARG A 182 -24.78 6.27 25.04
C ARG A 182 -24.30 6.48 23.60
N ARG A 183 -23.05 6.90 23.40
CA ARG A 183 -22.47 7.06 22.05
C ARG A 183 -22.43 5.76 21.26
N THR A 184 -22.17 4.63 21.92
CA THR A 184 -22.18 3.33 21.23
C THR A 184 -23.60 2.92 20.80
N ILE A 185 -24.62 3.24 21.60
CA ILE A 185 -26.03 3.01 21.26
C ILE A 185 -26.42 3.90 20.08
N GLU A 186 -26.15 5.20 20.15
CA GLU A 186 -26.41 6.16 19.07
C GLU A 186 -25.73 5.72 17.75
N ALA A 187 -24.46 5.29 17.83
CA ALA A 187 -23.74 4.80 16.66
C ALA A 187 -24.33 3.50 16.09
N LYS A 188 -24.82 2.59 16.95
CA LYS A 188 -25.52 1.37 16.52
C LYS A 188 -26.85 1.69 15.85
N GLU A 189 -27.61 2.65 16.38
CA GLU A 189 -28.86 3.11 15.78
C GLU A 189 -28.63 3.76 14.41
N PHE A 190 -27.64 4.65 14.32
CA PHE A 190 -27.25 5.25 13.05
C PHE A 190 -26.84 4.21 12.00
N ARG A 191 -26.06 3.19 12.39
CA ARG A 191 -25.71 2.07 11.49
C ARG A 191 -26.93 1.27 11.06
N LYS A 192 -27.88 1.01 11.96
CA LYS A 192 -29.15 0.32 11.62
C LYS A 192 -29.98 1.15 10.64
N GLU A 193 -30.06 2.47 10.85
CA GLU A 193 -30.76 3.37 9.94
C GLU A 193 -30.10 3.43 8.56
N GLN A 194 -28.76 3.54 8.52
CA GLN A 194 -28.01 3.48 7.26
C GLN A 194 -28.23 2.15 6.53
N ALA A 195 -28.26 1.02 7.25
CA ALA A 195 -28.56 -0.29 6.68
C ALA A 195 -29.98 -0.34 6.09
N ARG A 196 -30.98 0.16 6.80
CA ARG A 196 -32.37 0.27 6.30
C ARG A 196 -32.47 1.16 5.06
N ASN A 197 -31.74 2.26 5.02
CA ASN A 197 -31.70 3.16 3.86
C ASN A 197 -31.05 2.50 2.65
N ARG A 198 -29.93 1.79 2.85
CA ARG A 198 -29.28 0.99 1.81
C ARG A 198 -30.22 -0.10 1.28
N GLU A 199 -30.92 -0.80 2.18
CA GLU A 199 -31.86 -1.83 1.78
C GLU A 199 -33.02 -1.26 0.96
N ARG A 200 -33.57 -0.10 1.34
CA ARG A 200 -34.58 0.62 0.54
C ARG A 200 -34.06 0.97 -0.85
N ALA A 201 -32.85 1.54 -0.95
CA ALA A 201 -32.24 1.88 -2.23
C ALA A 201 -32.02 0.64 -3.12
N ILE A 202 -31.56 -0.47 -2.55
CA ILE A 202 -31.39 -1.74 -3.27
C ILE A 202 -32.75 -2.24 -3.81
N ARG A 203 -33.81 -2.18 -3.00
CA ARG A 203 -35.16 -2.59 -3.45
C ARG A 203 -35.68 -1.68 -4.57
N GLU A 204 -35.44 -0.38 -4.51
CA GLU A 204 -35.83 0.56 -5.57
C GLU A 204 -35.07 0.29 -6.88
N ILE A 205 -33.75 0.07 -6.79
CA ILE A 205 -32.94 -0.32 -7.95
C ILE A 205 -33.43 -1.64 -8.55
N ALA A 206 -33.73 -2.64 -7.72
CA ALA A 206 -34.24 -3.92 -8.18
C ALA A 206 -35.57 -3.78 -8.94
N LYS A 207 -36.48 -2.93 -8.45
CA LYS A 207 -37.74 -2.61 -9.16
C LYS A 207 -37.48 -1.98 -10.52
N ILE A 208 -36.61 -0.97 -10.58
CA ILE A 208 -36.25 -0.30 -11.84
C ILE A 208 -35.65 -1.32 -12.83
N LEU A 209 -34.78 -2.21 -12.37
CA LEU A 209 -34.19 -3.25 -13.22
C LEU A 209 -35.24 -4.23 -13.74
N MET A 210 -36.19 -4.66 -12.90
CA MET A 210 -37.31 -5.50 -13.34
C MET A 210 -38.15 -4.79 -14.39
N ASP A 211 -38.54 -3.54 -14.17
CA ASP A 211 -39.33 -2.76 -15.13
C ASP A 211 -38.61 -2.57 -16.48
N VAL A 212 -37.29 -2.31 -16.44
CA VAL A 212 -36.47 -2.21 -17.65
C VAL A 212 -36.40 -3.55 -18.37
N ASN A 213 -36.27 -4.66 -17.64
CA ASN A 213 -36.22 -5.98 -18.25
C ASN A 213 -37.56 -6.36 -18.88
N SER A 214 -38.68 -6.13 -18.20
CA SER A 214 -40.02 -6.35 -18.76
C SER A 214 -40.24 -5.54 -20.03
N ARG A 215 -39.85 -4.26 -20.05
CA ARG A 215 -39.92 -3.42 -21.26
C ARG A 215 -39.03 -3.91 -22.39
N LYS A 216 -37.89 -4.54 -22.09
CA LYS A 216 -37.03 -5.16 -23.12
C LYS A 216 -37.69 -6.40 -23.69
N GLU A 217 -38.22 -7.28 -22.84
CA GLU A 217 -38.95 -8.49 -23.25
C GLU A 217 -40.15 -8.13 -24.12
N GLU A 218 -40.94 -7.12 -23.75
CA GLU A 218 -42.04 -6.61 -24.58
C GLU A 218 -41.57 -6.15 -25.96
N ARG A 219 -40.46 -5.41 -26.04
CA ARG A 219 -39.89 -4.98 -27.32
C ARG A 219 -39.37 -6.16 -28.15
N GLU A 220 -38.73 -7.12 -27.52
CA GLU A 220 -38.25 -8.33 -28.19
C GLU A 220 -39.40 -9.15 -28.74
N MET A 221 -40.50 -9.30 -28.00
CA MET A 221 -41.72 -9.94 -28.49
C MET A 221 -42.27 -9.22 -29.74
N VAL A 222 -42.37 -7.90 -29.72
CA VAL A 222 -42.84 -7.12 -30.88
C VAL A 222 -41.92 -7.30 -32.09
N ILE A 223 -40.59 -7.33 -31.89
CA ILE A 223 -39.64 -7.59 -32.98
C ILE A 223 -39.84 -8.99 -33.56
N VAL A 224 -40.01 -10.01 -32.71
CA VAL A 224 -40.26 -11.39 -33.15
C VAL A 224 -41.57 -11.50 -33.93
N GLU A 225 -42.64 -10.85 -33.48
CA GLU A 225 -43.92 -10.78 -34.19
C GLU A 225 -43.77 -10.12 -35.57
N LEU A 226 -43.06 -8.99 -35.63
CA LEU A 226 -42.81 -8.28 -36.89
C LEU A 226 -42.00 -9.14 -37.87
N MET A 227 -40.94 -9.81 -37.39
CA MET A 227 -40.16 -10.74 -38.21
C MET A 227 -41.02 -11.90 -38.73
N ALA A 228 -41.93 -12.44 -37.91
CA ALA A 228 -42.84 -13.50 -38.32
C ALA A 228 -43.84 -13.02 -39.39
N GLU A 229 -44.34 -11.77 -39.29
CA GLU A 229 -45.16 -11.17 -40.33
C GLU A 229 -44.40 -10.95 -41.64
N ASP A 230 -43.17 -10.46 -41.58
CA ASP A 230 -42.34 -10.26 -42.77
C ASP A 230 -42.07 -11.58 -43.49
N VAL A 231 -41.74 -12.65 -42.76
CA VAL A 231 -41.59 -13.99 -43.34
C VAL A 231 -42.88 -14.46 -44.00
N LYS A 232 -44.05 -14.25 -43.37
CA LYS A 232 -45.35 -14.58 -43.98
C LYS A 232 -45.58 -13.79 -45.28
N ARG A 233 -45.25 -12.50 -45.31
CA ARG A 233 -45.37 -11.66 -46.51
C ARG A 233 -44.44 -12.12 -47.61
N GLU A 234 -43.19 -12.45 -47.29
CA GLU A 234 -42.25 -13.00 -48.28
C GLU A 234 -42.74 -14.31 -48.89
N LEU A 235 -43.33 -15.19 -48.09
CA LEU A 235 -43.93 -16.44 -48.59
C LEU A 235 -45.11 -16.16 -49.53
N LEU A 236 -45.99 -15.22 -49.18
CA LEU A 236 -47.09 -14.80 -50.05
C LEU A 236 -46.58 -14.20 -51.37
N ILE A 237 -45.54 -13.37 -51.32
CA ILE A 237 -44.91 -12.80 -52.53
C ILE A 237 -44.33 -13.92 -53.39
N LYS A 238 -43.57 -14.86 -52.81
CA LYS A 238 -43.01 -16.01 -53.54
C LYS A 238 -44.09 -16.88 -54.18
N GLU A 239 -45.21 -17.09 -53.48
CA GLU A 239 -46.35 -17.83 -54.03
C GLU A 239 -46.99 -17.08 -55.20
N GLN A 240 -47.23 -15.77 -55.08
CA GLN A 240 -47.73 -14.93 -56.16
C GLN A 240 -46.77 -14.89 -57.36
N GLU A 241 -45.46 -14.79 -57.14
CA GLU A 241 -44.46 -14.87 -58.20
C GLU A 241 -44.46 -16.24 -58.89
N SER A 242 -44.57 -17.33 -58.14
CA SER A 242 -44.69 -18.69 -58.70
C SER A 242 -45.95 -18.83 -59.55
N MET A 243 -47.09 -18.32 -59.05
CA MET A 243 -48.36 -18.33 -59.78
C MET A 243 -48.30 -17.49 -61.05
N THR A 244 -47.71 -16.30 -61.01
CA THR A 244 -47.53 -15.46 -62.20
C THR A 244 -46.56 -16.07 -63.20
N ARG A 245 -45.45 -16.69 -62.76
CA ARG A 245 -44.53 -17.45 -63.63
C ARG A 245 -45.23 -18.63 -64.29
N ARG A 246 -46.00 -19.42 -63.52
CA ARG A 246 -46.82 -20.53 -64.06
C ARG A 246 -47.84 -20.05 -65.08
N LYS A 247 -48.50 -18.92 -64.81
CA LYS A 247 -49.45 -18.30 -65.76
C LYS A 247 -48.74 -17.88 -67.04
N LYS A 248 -47.63 -17.14 -66.95
CA LYS A 248 -46.82 -16.75 -68.11
C LYS A 248 -46.36 -17.94 -68.94
N LEU A 249 -45.90 -19.02 -68.29
CA LEU A 249 -45.47 -20.24 -68.99
C LEU A 249 -46.65 -20.92 -69.71
N ARG A 250 -47.83 -20.96 -69.07
CA ARG A 250 -49.05 -21.48 -69.72
C ARG A 250 -49.47 -20.63 -70.91
N ASP A 251 -49.45 -19.30 -70.75
CA ASP A 251 -49.80 -18.35 -71.81
C ASP A 251 -48.81 -18.46 -72.98
N GLN A 252 -47.50 -18.60 -72.71
CA GLN A 252 -46.47 -18.87 -73.73
C GLN A 252 -46.70 -20.20 -74.44
N LEU A 253 -46.93 -21.30 -73.71
CA LEU A 253 -47.21 -22.60 -74.31
C LEU A 253 -48.48 -22.58 -75.17
N ALA A 254 -49.52 -21.86 -74.74
CA ALA A 254 -50.74 -21.68 -75.51
C ALA A 254 -50.46 -20.92 -76.82
N ALA A 255 -49.70 -19.83 -76.76
CA ALA A 255 -49.29 -19.07 -77.94
C ALA A 255 -48.43 -19.92 -78.91
N ASP A 256 -47.45 -20.67 -78.39
CA ASP A 256 -46.61 -21.57 -79.20
C ASP A 256 -47.44 -22.65 -79.90
N LEU A 257 -48.44 -23.23 -79.20
CA LEU A 257 -49.37 -24.20 -79.78
C LEU A 257 -50.27 -23.57 -80.85
N GLU A 258 -50.78 -22.35 -80.62
CA GLU A 258 -51.54 -21.61 -81.62
C GLU A 258 -50.69 -21.33 -82.87
N GLU A 259 -49.45 -20.88 -82.71
CA GLU A 259 -48.50 -20.69 -83.82
C GLU A 259 -48.23 -22.01 -84.57
N GLN A 260 -48.05 -23.12 -83.84
CA GLN A 260 -47.86 -24.44 -84.44
C GLN A 260 -49.09 -24.88 -85.25
N ILE A 261 -50.30 -24.69 -84.72
CA ILE A 261 -51.54 -25.01 -85.43
C ILE A 261 -51.63 -24.18 -86.72
N VAL A 262 -51.45 -22.85 -86.63
CA VAL A 262 -51.47 -21.95 -87.79
C VAL A 262 -50.43 -22.37 -88.82
N PHE A 263 -49.21 -22.69 -88.40
CA PHE A 263 -48.15 -23.16 -89.28
C PHE A 263 -48.53 -24.48 -89.98
N THR A 264 -49.07 -25.46 -89.23
CA THR A 264 -49.49 -26.74 -89.83
C THR A 264 -50.65 -26.58 -90.82
N GLU A 265 -51.59 -25.67 -90.56
CA GLU A 265 -52.66 -25.33 -91.49
C GLU A 265 -52.14 -24.68 -92.76
N GLN A 266 -51.21 -23.71 -92.63
CA GLN A 266 -50.55 -23.11 -93.79
C GLN A 266 -49.79 -24.14 -94.62
N CYS A 267 -49.09 -25.09 -93.99
CA CYS A 267 -48.47 -26.21 -94.69
C CYS A 267 -49.50 -27.07 -95.44
N LYS A 268 -50.63 -27.42 -94.81
CA LYS A 268 -51.71 -28.18 -95.47
C LYS A 268 -52.27 -27.43 -96.68
N VAL A 269 -52.52 -26.13 -96.55
CA VAL A 269 -53.00 -25.29 -97.67
C VAL A 269 -51.98 -25.31 -98.82
N ARG A 270 -50.68 -25.13 -98.51
CA ARG A 270 -49.63 -25.21 -99.53
C ARG A 270 -49.57 -26.57 -100.21
N PHE A 271 -49.73 -27.67 -99.48
CA PHE A 271 -49.79 -29.02 -100.08
C PHE A 271 -51.01 -29.17 -100.99
N VAL A 272 -52.18 -28.70 -100.58
CA VAL A 272 -53.39 -28.72 -101.42
C VAL A 272 -53.22 -27.86 -102.68
N GLU A 273 -52.58 -26.70 -102.58
CA GLU A 273 -52.25 -25.86 -103.73
C GLU A 273 -51.25 -26.52 -104.67
N GLN A 274 -50.23 -27.20 -104.13
CA GLN A 274 -49.26 -27.98 -104.91
C GLN A 274 -49.91 -29.18 -105.60
N ASP A 275 -50.76 -29.93 -104.90
CA ASP A 275 -51.52 -31.05 -105.46
C ASP A 275 -52.48 -30.57 -106.57
N ARG A 276 -53.12 -29.40 -106.37
CA ARG A 276 -53.99 -28.78 -107.37
C ARG A 276 -53.20 -28.32 -108.60
N ALA A 277 -52.05 -27.66 -108.39
CA ALA A 277 -51.17 -27.25 -109.49
C ALA A 277 -50.65 -28.46 -110.27
N PHE A 278 -50.28 -29.54 -109.58
CA PHE A 278 -49.88 -30.81 -110.19
C PHE A 278 -51.04 -31.45 -110.99
N ALA A 279 -52.25 -31.48 -110.43
CA ALA A 279 -53.42 -31.99 -111.14
C ALA A 279 -53.76 -31.15 -112.40
N GLU A 280 -53.64 -29.82 -112.32
CA GLU A 280 -53.81 -28.92 -113.48
C GLU A 280 -52.72 -29.14 -114.55
N GLU A 281 -51.48 -29.41 -114.14
CA GLU A 281 -50.37 -29.73 -115.06
C GLU A 281 -50.59 -31.08 -115.76
N ILE A 282 -51.02 -32.12 -115.03
CA ILE A 282 -51.38 -33.42 -115.61
C ILE A 282 -52.57 -33.29 -116.56
N MET A 283 -53.61 -32.53 -116.19
CA MET A 283 -54.76 -32.27 -117.07
C MET A 283 -54.36 -31.52 -118.35
N ARG A 284 -53.42 -30.58 -118.26
CA ARG A 284 -52.86 -29.88 -119.42
C ARG A 284 -52.09 -30.83 -120.33
N MET A 285 -51.25 -31.69 -119.75
CA MET A 285 -50.50 -32.72 -120.49
C MET A 285 -51.45 -33.68 -121.23
N ILE A 286 -52.50 -34.17 -120.57
CA ILE A 286 -53.52 -35.02 -121.19
C ILE A 286 -54.24 -34.30 -122.35
N ALA A 287 -54.58 -33.02 -122.18
CA ALA A 287 -55.23 -32.23 -123.25
C ALA A 287 -54.30 -31.97 -124.45
N GLU A 288 -53.00 -31.80 -124.21
CA GLU A 288 -51.99 -31.70 -125.26
C GLU A 288 -51.79 -33.04 -125.99
N ASP A 289 -51.77 -34.16 -125.27
CA ASP A 289 -51.71 -35.50 -125.85
C ASP A 289 -52.97 -35.84 -126.67
N GLU A 290 -54.16 -35.43 -126.23
CA GLU A 290 -55.39 -35.58 -127.03
C GLU A 290 -55.37 -34.71 -128.29
N ARG A 291 -54.84 -33.48 -128.22
CA ARG A 291 -54.67 -32.61 -129.39
C ARG A 291 -53.70 -33.21 -130.41
N THR A 292 -52.57 -33.73 -129.95
CA THR A 292 -51.57 -34.37 -130.83
C THR A 292 -52.13 -35.67 -131.43
N ALA A 293 -52.90 -36.46 -130.68
CA ALA A 293 -53.60 -37.64 -131.18
C ALA A 293 -54.65 -37.30 -132.26
N ARG A 294 -55.42 -36.22 -132.10
CA ARG A 294 -56.37 -35.75 -133.13
C ARG A 294 -55.65 -35.29 -134.40
N LEU A 295 -54.56 -34.52 -134.27
CA LEU A 295 -53.77 -34.06 -135.42
C LEU A 295 -53.10 -35.22 -136.17
N THR A 296 -52.60 -36.24 -135.46
CA THR A 296 -52.05 -37.44 -136.12
C THR A 296 -53.12 -38.30 -136.78
N ALA A 297 -54.33 -38.38 -136.22
CA ALA A 297 -55.45 -39.06 -136.86
C ALA A 297 -55.92 -38.34 -138.14
N GLU A 298 -55.97 -37.01 -138.14
CA GLU A 298 -56.27 -36.21 -139.34
C GLU A 298 -55.17 -36.31 -140.41
N ALA A 299 -53.90 -36.31 -140.01
CA ALA A 299 -52.77 -36.52 -140.92
C ALA A 299 -52.83 -37.90 -141.58
N ARG A 300 -53.13 -38.97 -140.83
CA ARG A 300 -53.33 -40.32 -141.39
C ARG A 300 -54.48 -40.39 -142.38
N ARG A 301 -55.60 -39.67 -142.12
CA ARG A 301 -56.74 -39.61 -143.06
C ARG A 301 -56.39 -38.88 -144.37
N ARG A 302 -55.64 -37.77 -144.32
CA ARG A 302 -55.20 -37.07 -145.54
C ARG A 302 -54.27 -37.93 -146.40
N VAL A 303 -53.32 -38.63 -145.78
CA VAL A 303 -52.39 -39.52 -146.50
C VAL A 303 -53.12 -40.68 -147.18
N GLN A 304 -54.12 -41.29 -146.53
CA GLN A 304 -54.91 -42.36 -147.14
C GLN A 304 -55.77 -41.88 -148.32
N LEU A 305 -56.28 -40.64 -148.28
CA LEU A 305 -57.01 -40.02 -149.39
C LEU A 305 -56.11 -39.75 -150.59
N GLN A 306 -54.91 -39.19 -150.37
CA GLN A 306 -53.93 -38.99 -151.44
C GLN A 306 -53.49 -40.31 -152.07
N TYR A 307 -53.20 -41.33 -151.25
CA TYR A 307 -52.83 -42.65 -151.77
C TYR A 307 -53.95 -43.28 -152.62
N ARG A 308 -55.22 -43.04 -152.26
CA ARG A 308 -56.37 -43.54 -153.02
C ARG A 308 -56.54 -42.82 -154.36
N GLU A 309 -56.30 -41.51 -154.42
CA GLU A 309 -56.32 -40.73 -155.66
C GLU A 309 -55.19 -41.13 -156.62
N ASP A 310 -53.97 -41.31 -156.09
CA ASP A 310 -52.81 -41.70 -156.90
C ASP A 310 -52.96 -43.13 -157.47
N LEU A 311 -53.58 -44.04 -156.72
CA LEU A 311 -53.87 -45.40 -157.19
C LEU A 311 -54.87 -45.41 -158.35
N VAL A 312 -55.90 -44.55 -158.29
CA VAL A 312 -56.90 -44.41 -159.37
C VAL A 312 -56.24 -43.89 -160.64
N ARG A 313 -55.38 -42.87 -160.54
CA ARG A 313 -54.65 -42.33 -161.70
C ARG A 313 -53.73 -43.36 -162.36
N LEU A 314 -53.04 -44.18 -161.56
CA LEU A 314 -52.20 -45.29 -162.05
C LEU A 314 -53.00 -46.39 -162.76
N ILE A 315 -54.21 -46.70 -162.28
CA ILE A 315 -55.10 -47.70 -162.91
C ILE A 315 -55.63 -47.18 -164.25
N GLU A 316 -56.00 -45.90 -164.35
CA GLU A 316 -56.47 -45.28 -165.59
C GLU A 316 -55.37 -45.19 -166.66
N THR A 317 -54.14 -44.85 -166.27
CA THR A 317 -53.00 -44.84 -167.21
C THR A 317 -52.67 -46.25 -167.71
N ARG A 318 -52.74 -47.26 -166.83
CA ARG A 318 -52.50 -48.66 -167.23
C ARG A 318 -53.58 -49.21 -168.17
N LYS A 319 -54.83 -48.74 -168.05
CA LYS A 319 -55.91 -49.09 -168.99
C LYS A 319 -55.67 -48.52 -170.39
N ARG A 320 -55.28 -47.24 -170.51
CA ARG A 320 -54.96 -46.61 -171.81
C ARG A 320 -53.82 -47.32 -172.55
N ILE A 321 -52.76 -47.69 -171.83
CA ILE A 321 -51.63 -48.43 -172.42
C ILE A 321 -52.10 -49.78 -172.99
N ARG A 322 -53.03 -50.46 -172.30
CA ARG A 322 -53.56 -51.75 -172.73
C ARG A 322 -54.44 -51.65 -173.96
N GLU A 323 -55.26 -50.60 -174.05
CA GLU A 323 -56.11 -50.32 -175.22
C GLU A 323 -55.24 -50.03 -176.46
N ASP A 324 -54.15 -49.26 -176.31
CA ASP A 324 -53.20 -48.97 -177.40
C ASP A 324 -52.37 -50.18 -177.85
N GLU A 325 -52.14 -51.17 -176.97
CA GLU A 325 -51.46 -52.43 -177.32
C GLU A 325 -52.40 -53.40 -178.05
N VAL A 326 -53.67 -53.47 -177.66
CA VAL A 326 -54.67 -54.33 -178.33
C VAL A 326 -54.94 -53.86 -179.75
N ALA A 327 -55.08 -52.54 -179.96
CA ALA A 327 -55.27 -51.97 -181.31
C ALA A 327 -54.10 -52.29 -182.26
N ARG A 328 -52.86 -52.30 -181.75
CA ARG A 328 -51.67 -52.66 -182.55
C ARG A 328 -51.61 -54.16 -182.89
N MET A 329 -52.12 -55.02 -182.01
CA MET A 329 -52.13 -56.46 -182.23
C MET A 329 -53.19 -56.88 -183.27
N GLU A 330 -54.33 -56.20 -183.33
CA GLU A 330 -55.37 -56.45 -184.33
C GLU A 330 -54.89 -56.08 -185.75
N GLU A 331 -54.17 -54.97 -185.90
CA GLU A 331 -53.61 -54.53 -187.19
C GLU A 331 -52.52 -55.48 -187.75
N ILE A 332 -51.82 -56.20 -186.86
CA ILE A 332 -50.81 -57.22 -187.22
C ILE A 332 -51.48 -58.55 -187.60
N ALA A 333 -52.63 -58.88 -186.99
CA ALA A 333 -53.37 -60.11 -187.28
C ALA A 333 -54.03 -60.07 -188.67
N GLU A 334 -54.61 -58.94 -189.08
CA GLU A 334 -55.23 -58.79 -190.40
C GLU A 334 -54.23 -58.94 -191.55
N LYS A 335 -53.03 -58.38 -191.41
CA LYS A 335 -51.94 -58.51 -192.41
C LYS A 335 -51.39 -59.94 -192.53
N ARG A 336 -51.61 -60.79 -191.52
CA ARG A 336 -51.16 -62.19 -191.51
C ARG A 336 -52.16 -63.11 -192.21
N ASN A 337 -53.46 -62.86 -192.03
CA ASN A 337 -54.54 -63.62 -192.70
C ASN A 337 -54.56 -63.42 -194.21
N GLU A 338 -54.25 -62.21 -194.71
CA GLU A 338 -54.20 -61.93 -196.15
C GLU A 338 -53.07 -62.74 -196.86
N ARG A 339 -51.95 -62.96 -196.16
CA ARG A 339 -50.79 -63.71 -196.70
C ARG A 339 -51.02 -65.22 -196.71
N GLU A 340 -51.78 -65.76 -195.76
CA GLU A 340 -52.09 -67.20 -195.73
C GLU A 340 -53.08 -67.62 -196.82
N ARG A 341 -54.03 -66.74 -197.18
CA ARG A 341 -54.98 -67.00 -198.29
C ARG A 341 -54.29 -67.16 -199.64
N ILE A 342 -53.32 -66.29 -199.95
CA ILE A 342 -52.60 -66.30 -201.23
C ILE A 342 -51.72 -67.56 -201.37
N ASN A 343 -51.17 -68.08 -200.26
CA ASN A 343 -50.36 -69.30 -200.28
C ASN A 343 -51.19 -70.57 -200.51
N LEU A 344 -52.42 -70.63 -200.02
CA LEU A 344 -53.30 -71.80 -200.18
C LEU A 344 -53.77 -72.01 -201.62
N GLU A 345 -53.93 -70.93 -202.40
CA GLU A 345 -54.33 -71.02 -203.82
C GLU A 345 -53.19 -71.54 -204.71
N ARG A 346 -51.94 -71.16 -204.43
CA ARG A 346 -50.75 -71.63 -205.16
C ARG A 346 -50.50 -73.13 -205.01
N VAL A 347 -50.73 -73.68 -203.81
CA VAL A 347 -50.52 -75.10 -203.50
C VAL A 347 -51.54 -76.00 -204.22
N ARG A 348 -52.76 -75.49 -204.50
CA ARG A 348 -53.78 -76.25 -205.24
C ARG A 348 -53.46 -76.35 -206.73
N GLU A 349 -52.88 -75.33 -207.35
CA GLU A 349 -52.52 -75.36 -208.78
C GLU A 349 -51.31 -76.26 -209.06
N GLU A 350 -50.33 -76.34 -208.16
CA GLU A 350 -49.20 -77.25 -208.32
C GLU A 350 -49.59 -78.72 -208.14
N ARG A 351 -50.54 -79.03 -207.24
CA ARG A 351 -51.05 -80.40 -207.07
C ARG A 351 -51.73 -80.93 -208.34
N LYS A 352 -52.55 -80.12 -209.03
CA LYS A 352 -53.19 -80.54 -210.30
C LYS A 352 -52.18 -80.82 -211.42
N ARG A 353 -51.13 -79.99 -211.56
CA ARG A 353 -50.09 -80.19 -212.60
C ARG A 353 -49.21 -81.42 -212.37
N LEU A 354 -48.94 -81.77 -211.11
CA LEU A 354 -48.16 -82.96 -210.76
C LEU A 354 -48.92 -84.24 -211.05
N LEU A 355 -50.25 -84.23 -210.90
CA LEU A 355 -51.10 -85.39 -211.19
C LEU A 355 -51.22 -85.67 -212.69
N GLU A 356 -51.40 -84.66 -213.55
CA GLU A 356 -51.52 -84.86 -215.00
C GLU A 356 -50.25 -85.41 -215.67
N LYS A 357 -49.06 -85.12 -215.12
CA LYS A 357 -47.78 -85.56 -215.71
C LYS A 357 -47.33 -86.95 -215.29
N HIS A 358 -47.73 -87.40 -214.10
CA HIS A 358 -47.23 -88.63 -213.50
C HIS A 358 -48.29 -89.73 -213.38
N ALA A 359 -49.56 -89.44 -213.70
CA ALA A 359 -50.65 -90.41 -213.65
C ALA A 359 -50.34 -91.70 -214.44
N SER A 360 -49.75 -91.62 -215.64
CA SER A 360 -49.54 -92.81 -216.49
C SER A 360 -48.43 -93.78 -216.03
N ASN A 361 -47.54 -93.38 -215.11
CA ASN A 361 -46.40 -94.21 -214.69
C ASN A 361 -46.45 -94.68 -213.24
N VAL A 362 -47.41 -94.19 -212.44
CA VAL A 362 -47.40 -94.36 -210.97
C VAL A 362 -48.76 -94.83 -210.41
N ILE A 363 -49.71 -95.19 -211.28
CA ILE A 363 -51.08 -95.61 -210.90
C ILE A 363 -51.11 -96.78 -209.90
N ASP A 364 -50.17 -97.72 -209.97
CA ASP A 364 -50.13 -98.88 -209.07
C ASP A 364 -49.53 -98.59 -207.68
N PHE A 365 -48.99 -97.39 -207.46
CA PHE A 365 -48.29 -97.01 -206.22
C PHE A 365 -48.84 -95.75 -205.55
N LEU A 366 -50.01 -95.27 -205.96
CA LEU A 366 -50.64 -94.08 -205.37
C LEU A 366 -51.78 -94.44 -204.41
N ASP A 367 -51.73 -93.84 -203.22
CA ASP A 367 -52.66 -94.05 -202.12
C ASP A 367 -53.88 -93.12 -202.27
N LYS A 368 -55.07 -93.71 -202.43
CA LYS A 368 -56.31 -93.01 -202.83
C LYS A 368 -56.86 -92.03 -201.79
N SER A 369 -56.31 -92.02 -200.58
CA SER A 369 -56.78 -91.20 -199.45
C SER A 369 -56.27 -89.75 -199.44
N ILE A 370 -55.33 -89.41 -200.32
CA ILE A 370 -54.67 -88.08 -200.35
C ILE A 370 -55.20 -87.22 -201.50
N LEU A 371 -56.02 -87.80 -202.38
CA LEU A 371 -56.58 -87.17 -203.56
C LEU A 371 -57.92 -86.52 -203.24
N THR A 372 -58.12 -85.33 -203.78
CA THR A 372 -59.37 -84.57 -203.64
C THR A 372 -60.39 -85.05 -204.69
N GLU A 373 -61.69 -84.93 -204.46
CA GLU A 373 -62.74 -85.49 -205.37
C GLU A 373 -62.58 -85.06 -206.84
N GLU A 374 -62.08 -83.84 -207.12
CA GLU A 374 -61.77 -83.39 -208.49
C GLU A 374 -60.50 -84.02 -209.10
N GLU A 375 -59.55 -84.44 -208.26
CA GLU A 375 -58.28 -85.06 -208.65
C GLU A 375 -58.43 -86.56 -208.93
N GLU A 376 -59.40 -87.24 -208.29
CA GLU A 376 -59.76 -88.63 -208.57
C GLU A 376 -60.37 -88.78 -209.98
N ASP A 377 -61.18 -87.82 -210.42
CA ASP A 377 -61.80 -87.78 -211.75
C ASP A 377 -60.76 -87.60 -212.89
N ILE A 378 -59.63 -86.94 -212.61
CA ILE A 378 -58.54 -86.75 -213.59
C ILE A 378 -57.75 -88.06 -213.78
N VAL A 379 -57.52 -88.81 -212.69
CA VAL A 379 -56.82 -90.11 -212.74
C VAL A 379 -57.69 -91.16 -213.46
N ALA A 380 -59.01 -91.16 -213.23
CA ALA A 380 -59.93 -92.10 -213.85
C ALA A 380 -60.00 -91.98 -215.39
N ARG A 381 -59.80 -90.79 -215.96
CA ARG A 381 -59.82 -90.56 -217.42
C ARG A 381 -58.58 -91.05 -218.16
N THR A 382 -57.52 -91.46 -217.47
CA THR A 382 -56.25 -91.91 -218.10
C THR A 382 -56.14 -93.42 -218.29
N LEU A 383 -57.20 -94.18 -217.96
CA LEU A 383 -57.30 -95.63 -218.14
C LEU A 383 -58.21 -96.07 -219.30
N GLU A 384 -58.68 -95.11 -220.11
CA GLU A 384 -59.17 -95.31 -221.49
C GLU A 384 -58.18 -94.65 -222.47
#